data_AF-A0A3P7U290-F1
#
_entry.id   AF-A0A3P7U290-F1
#
_cell.length_a   1.000
_cell.length_b   1.000
_cell.length_c   1.000
_cell.angle_alpha   90.00
_cell.angle_beta   90.00
_cell.angle_gamma   90.00
#
_symmetry.space_group_name_H-M   'P 1'
#
loop_
_entity.id
_entity.type
_entity.pdbx_description
1 polymer ?
#
loop_
_entity_poly.entity_id
_entity_poly.type
_entity_poly.pdbx_seq_one_letter_code
_entity_poly.pdbx_strand_id
1 'polypeptide(L)'
;MQFSPLSNTLRLRSWSCSASQVSSSVWSAFAGNFDDGSSHLTSTDDQELLLAYQTPSPSIREWDCKRVQKWLEESGLSHYISLLDWLDGPLLWELAWHRIRACDVFFLNLEYSLNMSQQDQVLLFNALSRLTSVE
;
A
#
# COMPACT_ATOMS: atom_id res chain seq x y z
N MET A 1 -24.75 40.97 -34.87
CA MET A 1 -24.37 39.59 -34.52
C MET A 1 -23.05 39.31 -35.21
N GLN A 2 -21.96 39.41 -34.44
CA GLN A 2 -20.61 39.64 -34.93
C GLN A 2 -19.81 38.34 -34.78
N PHE A 3 -19.24 37.85 -35.89
CA PHE A 3 -18.17 36.86 -35.86
C PHE A 3 -16.84 37.60 -35.72
N SER A 4 -16.07 37.24 -34.70
CA SER A 4 -14.62 37.43 -34.64
C SER A 4 -13.99 36.18 -34.03
N PRO A 5 -12.81 35.75 -34.53
CA PRO A 5 -12.09 34.58 -34.06
C PRO A 5 -11.16 34.94 -32.90
N LEU A 6 -11.11 34.11 -31.86
CA LEU A 6 -10.07 34.18 -30.85
C LEU A 6 -9.37 32.83 -30.76
N SER A 7 -8.23 32.79 -31.42
CA SER A 7 -7.17 31.82 -31.23
C SER A 7 -6.80 31.74 -29.76
N ASN A 8 -7.25 30.69 -29.06
CA ASN A 8 -6.63 30.28 -27.82
C ASN A 8 -5.78 29.05 -28.09
N THR A 9 -4.48 29.31 -28.16
CA THR A 9 -3.40 28.33 -28.14
C THR A 9 -3.56 27.40 -26.95
N LEU A 10 -4.22 26.25 -27.16
CA LEU A 10 -4.09 25.11 -26.28
C LEU A 10 -2.71 24.52 -26.53
N ARG A 11 -1.72 25.02 -25.77
CA ARG A 11 -0.47 24.30 -25.56
C ARG A 11 -0.85 22.93 -25.00
N LEU A 12 -0.80 21.91 -25.86
CA LEU A 12 -0.67 20.53 -25.46
C LEU A 12 0.61 20.45 -24.61
N ARG A 13 0.46 20.58 -23.29
CA ARG A 13 1.48 20.13 -22.35
C ARG A 13 1.47 18.61 -22.44
N SER A 14 2.29 18.11 -23.37
CA SER A 14 2.85 16.77 -23.31
C SER A 14 3.59 16.67 -21.98
N TRP A 15 2.90 16.20 -20.94
CA TRP A 15 3.58 15.81 -19.72
C TRP A 15 4.13 14.43 -19.97
N SER A 16 5.39 14.38 -20.41
CA SER A 16 6.17 13.15 -20.39
C SER A 16 6.22 12.70 -18.93
N CYS A 17 5.56 11.59 -18.61
CA CYS A 17 5.76 10.91 -17.34
C CYS A 17 7.19 10.37 -17.33
N SER A 18 8.14 11.22 -16.98
CA SER A 18 9.42 10.76 -16.48
C SER A 18 9.10 9.99 -15.22
N ALA A 19 9.16 8.66 -15.30
CA ALA A 19 9.22 7.78 -14.15
C ALA A 19 10.53 8.11 -13.42
N SER A 20 10.50 9.18 -12.62
CA SER A 20 11.53 9.45 -11.63
C SER A 20 11.43 8.28 -10.66
N GLN A 21 12.43 7.41 -10.71
CA GLN A 21 12.62 6.36 -9.71
C GLN A 21 12.69 7.05 -8.36
N VAL A 22 11.59 7.02 -7.63
CA VAL A 22 11.57 7.42 -6.23
C VAL A 22 12.29 6.30 -5.51
N SER A 23 13.57 6.55 -5.20
CA SER A 23 14.39 5.69 -4.36
C SER A 23 13.61 5.32 -3.11
N SER A 24 13.30 4.04 -2.97
CA SER A 24 12.83 3.42 -1.75
C SER A 24 13.96 3.44 -0.71
N SER A 25 14.20 4.58 -0.08
CA SER A 25 15.31 4.75 0.87
C SER A 25 14.93 5.49 2.15
N VAL A 26 13.64 5.80 2.37
CA VAL A 26 13.23 6.58 3.56
C VAL A 26 13.36 5.78 4.86
N TRP A 27 13.51 4.45 4.80
CA TRP A 27 13.61 3.59 5.98
C TRP A 27 15.03 3.14 6.35
N SER A 28 16.05 3.51 5.56
CA SER A 28 17.44 3.07 5.82
C SER A 28 18.25 4.03 6.70
N ALA A 29 17.70 5.17 7.11
CA ALA A 29 18.45 6.24 7.77
C ALA A 29 18.54 6.14 9.30
N PHE A 30 18.72 4.94 9.87
CA PHE A 30 19.05 4.80 11.31
C PHE A 30 20.37 4.07 11.61
N ALA A 31 21.17 3.70 10.61
CA ALA A 31 22.46 3.07 10.87
C ALA A 31 23.61 3.84 10.23
N GLY A 32 24.40 4.49 11.10
CA GLY A 32 25.85 4.58 10.97
C GLY A 32 26.43 5.32 9.76
N ASN A 33 26.86 6.55 10.01
CA ASN A 33 27.79 7.28 9.16
C ASN A 33 29.20 6.67 9.29
N PHE A 34 29.77 6.04 8.26
CA PHE A 34 31.22 6.03 7.96
C PHE A 34 31.47 5.61 6.51
N ASP A 35 32.57 6.17 6.02
CA ASP A 35 33.10 6.28 4.67
C ASP A 35 33.45 4.95 3.97
N ASP A 36 33.66 5.08 2.67
CA ASP A 36 34.46 4.26 1.76
C ASP A 36 33.78 3.16 0.92
N GLY A 37 34.17 3.18 -0.36
CA GLY A 37 33.53 2.54 -1.48
C GLY A 37 33.48 1.03 -1.38
N SER A 38 32.27 0.49 -1.45
CA SER A 38 32.04 -0.85 -1.92
C SER A 38 30.70 -0.88 -2.62
N SER A 39 30.74 -0.96 -3.95
CA SER A 39 29.62 -1.41 -4.77
C SER A 39 29.34 -2.86 -4.41
N HIS A 40 28.79 -3.08 -3.22
CA HIS A 40 28.30 -4.37 -2.79
C HIS A 40 26.89 -4.48 -3.37
N LEU A 41 26.81 -5.21 -4.48
CA LEU A 41 25.59 -5.78 -5.00
C LEU A 41 24.98 -6.62 -3.86
N THR A 42 24.19 -6.00 -2.98
CA THR A 42 23.35 -6.74 -2.03
C THR A 42 22.34 -7.49 -2.88
N SER A 43 22.47 -8.81 -2.79
CA SER A 43 21.99 -9.79 -3.74
C SER A 43 20.47 -9.71 -3.87
N THR A 44 19.97 -9.94 -5.07
CA THR A 44 18.55 -10.19 -5.37
C THR A 44 17.92 -11.20 -4.40
N ASP A 45 18.73 -12.12 -3.89
CA ASP A 45 18.37 -13.14 -2.90
C ASP A 45 17.87 -12.56 -1.56
N ASP A 46 18.45 -11.44 -1.10
CA ASP A 46 18.04 -10.79 0.16
C ASP A 46 16.67 -10.10 0.01
N GLN A 47 16.38 -9.58 -1.19
CA GLN A 47 15.11 -8.93 -1.51
C GLN A 47 13.98 -9.96 -1.66
N GLU A 48 14.26 -11.12 -2.27
CA GLU A 48 13.32 -12.25 -2.33
C GLU A 48 13.05 -12.84 -0.93
N LEU A 49 14.08 -12.96 -0.09
CA LEU A 49 13.93 -13.35 1.31
C LEU A 49 13.08 -12.35 2.10
N LEU A 50 13.32 -11.05 1.96
CA LEU A 50 12.54 -10.00 2.64
C LEU A 50 11.06 -9.97 2.21
N LEU A 51 10.77 -10.28 0.95
CA LEU A 51 9.39 -10.43 0.46
C LEU A 51 8.72 -11.69 1.02
N ALA A 52 9.47 -12.79 1.19
CA ALA A 52 8.96 -14.02 1.80
C ALA A 52 8.49 -13.81 3.25
N TYR A 53 9.15 -12.93 4.02
CA TYR A 53 8.73 -12.60 5.40
C TYR A 53 7.44 -11.76 5.48
N GLN A 54 6.93 -11.24 4.37
CA GLN A 54 5.72 -10.42 4.37
C GLN A 54 4.48 -11.18 3.88
N THR A 55 4.59 -12.46 3.56
CA THR A 55 3.46 -13.21 3.00
C THR A 55 2.31 -13.35 4.01
N PRO A 56 1.07 -12.98 3.62
CA PRO A 56 -0.10 -13.16 4.47
C PRO A 56 -0.36 -14.63 4.81
N SER A 57 -0.67 -14.91 6.07
CA SER A 57 -0.92 -16.27 6.55
C SER A 57 -2.14 -16.90 5.87
N PRO A 58 -2.04 -18.12 5.32
CA PRO A 58 -3.18 -18.78 4.69
C PRO A 58 -4.34 -19.05 5.65
N SER A 59 -4.09 -19.13 6.97
CA SER A 59 -5.13 -19.38 7.98
C SER A 59 -6.18 -18.25 8.07
N ILE A 60 -5.86 -17.05 7.57
CA ILE A 60 -6.80 -15.93 7.51
C ILE A 60 -7.99 -16.26 6.62
N ARG A 61 -7.80 -17.11 5.60
CA ARG A 61 -8.88 -17.51 4.68
C ARG A 61 -10.03 -18.24 5.36
N GLU A 62 -9.81 -18.75 6.56
CA GLU A 62 -10.83 -19.45 7.36
C GLU A 62 -11.66 -18.49 8.23
N TRP A 63 -11.31 -17.19 8.27
CA TRP A 63 -12.01 -16.23 9.10
C TRP A 63 -13.36 -15.87 8.50
N ASP A 64 -14.39 -15.85 9.36
CA ASP A 64 -15.70 -15.32 9.02
C ASP A 64 -15.74 -13.80 9.18
N CYS A 65 -16.79 -13.15 8.66
CA CYS A 65 -16.97 -11.70 8.77
C CYS A 65 -16.90 -11.23 10.23
N LYS A 66 -17.44 -12.00 11.19
CA LYS A 66 -17.40 -11.62 12.62
C LYS A 66 -15.98 -11.60 13.17
N ARG A 67 -15.15 -12.58 12.82
CA ARG A 67 -13.73 -12.60 13.21
C ARG A 67 -12.98 -11.43 12.59
N VAL A 68 -13.25 -11.09 11.33
CA VAL A 68 -12.66 -9.92 10.65
C VAL A 68 -13.09 -8.61 11.32
N GLN A 69 -14.37 -8.45 11.66
CA GLN A 69 -14.86 -7.27 12.38
C GLN A 69 -14.16 -7.10 13.73
N LYS A 70 -14.03 -8.19 14.50
CA LYS A 70 -13.26 -8.16 15.75
C LYS A 70 -11.79 -7.76 15.53
N TRP A 71 -11.17 -8.24 14.45
CA TRP A 71 -9.81 -7.85 14.10
C TRP A 71 -9.71 -6.36 13.71
N LEU A 72 -10.70 -5.79 13.04
CA LEU A 72 -10.77 -4.34 12.76
C LEU A 72 -10.88 -3.54 14.07
N GLU A 73 -11.69 -4.00 15.03
CA GLU A 73 -11.78 -3.38 16.37
C GLU A 73 -10.43 -3.41 17.09
N GLU A 74 -9.81 -4.59 17.18
CA GLU A 74 -8.50 -4.80 17.81
C GLU A 74 -7.40 -3.97 17.14
N SER A 75 -7.56 -3.68 15.85
CA SER A 75 -6.61 -2.88 15.08
C SER A 75 -6.83 -1.37 15.24
N GLY A 76 -7.96 -0.91 15.79
CA GLY A 76 -8.31 0.51 15.92
C GLY A 76 -9.14 1.08 14.76
N LEU A 77 -9.68 0.22 13.89
CA LEU A 77 -10.47 0.57 12.69
C LEU A 77 -11.98 0.35 12.90
N SER A 78 -12.46 0.43 14.14
CA SER A 78 -13.84 0.10 14.48
C SER A 78 -14.89 0.93 13.73
N HIS A 79 -14.54 2.15 13.33
CA HIS A 79 -15.39 3.04 12.55
C HIS A 79 -15.62 2.57 11.10
N TYR A 80 -14.79 1.66 10.58
CA TYR A 80 -14.99 1.06 9.25
C TYR A 80 -15.77 -0.26 9.28
N ILE A 81 -16.17 -0.77 10.45
CA ILE A 81 -16.87 -2.07 10.56
C ILE A 81 -18.13 -2.12 9.72
N SER A 82 -18.94 -1.05 9.73
CA SER A 82 -20.16 -1.00 8.94
C SER A 82 -19.91 -0.85 7.44
N LEU A 83 -18.81 -0.19 7.05
CA LEU A 83 -18.41 -0.02 5.65
C LEU A 83 -17.77 -1.29 5.06
N LEU A 84 -17.20 -2.13 5.93
CA LEU A 84 -16.49 -3.36 5.59
C LEU A 84 -17.22 -4.61 6.15
N ASP A 85 -18.54 -4.55 6.31
CA ASP A 85 -19.32 -5.65 6.89
C ASP A 85 -19.28 -6.94 6.04
N TRP A 86 -19.08 -6.77 4.74
CA TRP A 86 -18.90 -7.80 3.73
C TRP A 86 -17.49 -8.39 3.67
N LEU A 87 -16.52 -7.80 4.39
CA LEU A 87 -15.13 -8.27 4.36
C LEU A 87 -15.00 -9.56 5.17
N ASP A 88 -14.71 -10.67 4.47
CA ASP A 88 -14.43 -11.97 5.07
C ASP A 88 -12.94 -12.32 5.01
N GLY A 89 -12.56 -13.47 5.57
CA GLY A 89 -11.19 -13.95 5.61
C GLY A 89 -10.51 -14.04 4.24
N PRO A 90 -11.13 -14.67 3.22
CA PRO A 90 -10.59 -14.73 1.87
C PRO A 90 -10.31 -13.34 1.27
N LEU A 91 -11.25 -12.40 1.39
CA LEU A 91 -11.08 -11.04 0.87
C LEU A 91 -10.01 -10.26 1.64
N LEU A 92 -9.94 -10.43 2.97
CA LEU A 92 -8.90 -9.85 3.80
C LEU A 92 -7.51 -10.37 3.43
N TRP A 93 -7.40 -11.67 3.11
CA TRP A 93 -6.16 -12.29 2.64
C TRP A 93 -5.71 -11.71 1.31
N GLU A 94 -6.62 -11.52 0.35
CA GLU A 94 -6.32 -10.85 -0.93
C GLU A 94 -5.92 -9.38 -0.72
N LEU A 95 -6.59 -8.67 0.19
CA LEU A 95 -6.25 -7.29 0.54
C LEU A 95 -4.82 -7.18 1.11
N ALA A 96 -4.43 -8.13 1.97
CA ALA A 96 -3.08 -8.22 2.51
C ALA A 96 -2.03 -8.47 1.41
N TRP A 97 -2.36 -9.24 0.37
CA TRP A 97 -1.49 -9.39 -0.80
C TRP A 97 -1.44 -8.14 -1.68
N HIS A 98 -2.58 -7.48 -1.87
CA HIS A 98 -2.66 -6.25 -2.66
C HIS A 98 -1.74 -5.17 -2.09
N ARG A 99 -1.64 -5.08 -0.76
CA ARG A 99 -0.66 -4.23 -0.05
C ARG A 99 0.77 -4.40 -0.57
N ILE A 100 1.18 -5.64 -0.80
CA ILE A 100 2.57 -6.01 -1.18
C ILE A 100 2.77 -5.83 -2.69
N ARG A 101 1.82 -6.33 -3.49
CA ARG A 101 1.95 -6.40 -4.95
C ARG A 101 1.64 -5.08 -5.66
N ALA A 102 0.86 -4.21 -5.04
CA ALA A 102 0.35 -2.99 -5.65
C ALA A 102 0.18 -1.86 -4.60
N CYS A 103 1.26 -1.53 -3.90
CA CYS A 103 1.25 -0.58 -2.78
C CYS A 103 0.65 0.80 -3.13
N ASP A 104 1.04 1.39 -4.26
CA ASP A 104 0.51 2.72 -4.66
C ASP A 104 -1.00 2.66 -4.94
N VAL A 105 -1.44 1.61 -5.64
CA VAL A 105 -2.85 1.38 -5.96
C VAL A 105 -3.66 1.05 -4.71
N PHE A 106 -3.05 0.36 -3.74
CA PHE A 106 -3.67 0.08 -2.44
C PHE A 106 -4.08 1.37 -1.75
N PHE A 107 -3.18 2.34 -1.60
CA PHE A 107 -3.49 3.62 -0.96
C PHE A 107 -4.52 4.43 -1.74
N LEU A 108 -4.39 4.53 -3.07
CA LEU A 108 -5.38 5.22 -3.90
C LEU A 108 -6.78 4.62 -3.76
N ASN A 109 -6.89 3.29 -3.69
CA ASN A 109 -8.19 2.62 -3.53
C ASN A 109 -8.80 2.89 -2.15
N LEU A 110 -8.00 2.95 -1.08
CA LEU A 110 -8.50 3.30 0.25
C LEU A 110 -9.00 4.75 0.31
N GLU A 111 -8.29 5.68 -0.34
CA GLU A 111 -8.70 7.08 -0.45
C GLU A 111 -10.00 7.21 -1.25
N TYR A 112 -10.06 6.67 -2.47
CA TYR A 112 -11.21 6.89 -3.35
C TYR A 112 -12.43 6.04 -3.02
N SER A 113 -12.26 4.79 -2.56
CA SER A 113 -13.38 3.85 -2.37
C SER A 113 -13.95 3.91 -0.97
N LEU A 114 -13.11 4.17 0.04
CA LEU A 114 -13.51 4.17 1.45
C LEU A 114 -13.45 5.56 2.08
N ASN A 115 -12.95 6.58 1.35
CA ASN A 115 -12.69 7.92 1.89
C ASN A 115 -11.86 7.85 3.19
N MET A 116 -10.92 6.90 3.23
CA MET A 116 -10.16 6.57 4.42
C MET A 116 -9.10 7.65 4.67
N SER A 117 -8.98 8.12 5.92
CA SER A 117 -7.97 9.13 6.26
C SER A 117 -6.55 8.58 6.10
N GLN A 118 -5.56 9.43 5.82
CA GLN A 118 -4.17 8.97 5.66
C GLN A 118 -3.64 8.24 6.92
N GLN A 119 -4.10 8.65 8.11
CA GLN A 119 -3.76 7.98 9.36
C GLN A 119 -4.30 6.55 9.39
N ASP A 120 -5.58 6.38 9.04
CA ASP A 120 -6.22 5.07 9.02
C ASP A 120 -5.67 4.17 7.91
N GLN A 121 -5.29 4.74 6.76
CA GLN A 121 -4.65 4.01 5.67
C GLN A 121 -3.34 3.37 6.14
N VAL A 122 -2.49 4.13 6.83
CA VAL A 122 -1.23 3.62 7.41
C VAL A 122 -1.51 2.58 8.50
N LEU A 123 -2.54 2.81 9.31
CA LEU A 123 -2.92 1.90 10.38
C LEU A 123 -3.45 0.57 9.84
N LEU A 124 -4.27 0.58 8.77
CA LEU A 124 -4.71 -0.62 8.06
C LEU A 124 -3.53 -1.32 7.37
N PHE A 125 -2.64 -0.58 6.72
CA PHE A 125 -1.43 -1.12 6.10
C PHE A 125 -0.60 -1.93 7.12
N ASN A 126 -0.37 -1.35 8.31
CA ASN A 126 0.36 -2.00 9.40
C ASN A 126 -0.43 -3.12 10.06
N ALA A 127 -1.76 -3.01 10.17
CA ALA A 127 -2.59 -4.09 10.68
C ALA A 127 -2.49 -5.33 9.78
N LEU A 128 -2.54 -5.14 8.47
CA LEU A 128 -2.38 -6.21 7.48
C LEU A 128 -0.97 -6.80 7.49
N SER A 129 0.07 -6.05 7.81
CA SER A 129 1.45 -6.58 7.84
C SER A 129 1.69 -7.52 9.02
N ARG A 130 0.86 -7.45 10.06
CA ARG A 130 0.87 -8.38 11.20
C ARG A 130 0.12 -9.68 10.94
N LEU A 131 -0.60 -9.76 9.82
CA LEU A 131 -1.30 -10.96 9.37
C LEU A 131 -0.36 -11.92 8.63
N THR A 132 0.91 -11.98 8.99
CA THR A 132 1.90 -12.85 8.36
C THR A 132 1.89 -14.24 8.98
N SER A 133 2.33 -15.23 8.21
CA SER A 133 2.61 -16.56 8.75
C SER A 133 3.85 -16.47 9.62
N VAL A 134 3.67 -16.17 10.91
CA VAL A 134 4.75 -16.38 11.89
C VAL A 134 4.72 -17.87 12.22
N GLU A 135 5.64 -18.63 11.64
CA GLU A 135 5.98 -19.98 12.11
C GLU A 135 6.56 -19.94 13.52
#